data_AF-R7B5I1-F1
#
_entry.id   AF-R7B5I1-F1
#
_cell.length_a   1.000
_cell.length_b   1.000
_cell.length_c   1.000
_cell.angle_alpha   90.00
_cell.angle_beta   90.00
_cell.angle_gamma   90.00
#
_symmetry.space_group_name_H-M   'P 1'
#
loop_
_entity.id
_entity.type
_entity.pdbx_description
1 polymer ?
#
loop_
_entity_poly.entity_id
_entity_poly.type
_entity_poly.pdbx_seq_one_letter_code
_entity_poly.pdbx_strand_id
1 'polypeptide(L)' 'MEGTLPAPESAHAIRVAIDEALKCKETGEEKTIVFGLTGTGYFDMTAYQAYREGTMTDYIPTDEDLEEGFKYIPKLEGIQ' A
#
# COMPACT_ATOMS: atom_id res chain seq x y z
N MET A 1 -11.33 -16.55 -10.41
CA MET A 1 -10.17 -15.76 -9.91
C MET A 1 -9.81 -14.74 -10.98
N GLU A 2 -9.45 -13.52 -10.59
CA GLU A 2 -9.15 -12.40 -11.51
C GLU A 2 -7.76 -12.48 -12.18
N GLY A 3 -6.87 -13.37 -11.72
CA GLY A 3 -5.57 -13.63 -12.36
C GLY A 3 -4.52 -12.50 -12.28
N THR A 4 -4.86 -11.38 -11.64
CA THR A 4 -3.96 -10.23 -11.47
C THR A 4 -3.41 -10.17 -10.05
N LEU A 5 -2.09 -10.04 -9.91
CA LEU A 5 -1.44 -9.81 -8.62
C LEU A 5 -1.36 -8.29 -8.36
N PRO A 6 -2.13 -7.73 -7.41
CA PRO A 6 -2.05 -6.32 -7.05
C PRO A 6 -0.68 -5.99 -6.45
N ALA A 7 -0.24 -4.74 -6.53
CA ALA A 7 0.83 -4.25 -5.67
C ALA A 7 0.38 -4.29 -4.18
N PRO A 8 1.30 -4.46 -3.21
CA PRO A 8 0.96 -4.45 -1.79
C PRO A 8 0.16 -3.22 -1.35
N GLU A 9 0.45 -2.04 -1.90
CA GLU A 9 -0.29 -0.81 -1.65
C GLU A 9 -1.72 -0.89 -2.21
N SER A 10 -1.88 -1.42 -3.44
CA SER A 10 -3.20 -1.61 -4.06
C SER A 10 -4.09 -2.60 -3.30
N ALA A 11 -3.51 -3.55 -2.55
CA ALA A 11 -4.28 -4.47 -1.72
C ALA A 11 -5.11 -3.75 -0.64
N HIS A 12 -4.69 -2.57 -0.20
CA HIS A 12 -5.46 -1.73 0.74
C HIS A 12 -6.74 -1.19 0.10
N ALA A 13 -6.70 -0.80 -1.17
CA ALA A 13 -7.89 -0.37 -1.91
C ALA A 13 -8.88 -1.54 -2.11
N ILE A 14 -8.36 -2.74 -2.41
CA ILE A 14 -9.17 -3.96 -2.50
C ILE A 14 -9.85 -4.26 -1.16
N ARG A 15 -9.12 -4.14 -0.04
CA ARG A 15 -9.69 -4.34 1.29
C ARG A 15 -10.88 -3.41 1.55
N VAL A 16 -10.75 -2.12 1.25
CA VAL A 16 -11.85 -1.17 1.39
C VAL A 16 -13.03 -1.51 0.49
N ALA A 17 -12.77 -1.93 -0.76
CA ALA A 17 -13.83 -2.37 -1.67
C ALA A 17 -14.63 -3.57 -1.11
N ILE A 18 -13.95 -4.52 -0.46
CA ILE A 18 -14.58 -5.66 0.23
C ILE A 18 -15.42 -5.16 1.40
N ASP A 19 -14.88 -4.27 2.24
CA ASP A 19 -15.59 -3.74 3.40
C ASP A 19 -16.88 -3.00 2.97
N GLU A 20 -16.83 -2.21 1.88
CA GLU A 20 -18.00 -1.55 1.32
C GLU A 20 -19.01 -2.54 0.71
N ALA A 21 -18.54 -3.61 0.06
CA ALA A 21 -19.42 -4.66 -0.45
C ALA A 21 -20.13 -5.41 0.68
N LEU A 22 -19.46 -5.63 1.81
CA LEU A 22 -20.08 -6.22 3.01
C LEU A 22 -21.16 -5.32 3.59
N LYS A 23 -20.93 -4.01 3.67
CA LYS A 23 -21.97 -3.04 4.08
C LYS A 23 -23.18 -3.08 3.15
N CYS A 24 -22.97 -3.12 1.84
CA CYS A 24 -24.04 -3.23 0.86
C CYS A 24 -24.88 -4.51 1.06
N LYS A 25 -24.22 -5.62 1.41
CA LYS A 25 -24.89 -6.88 1.75
C LYS A 25 -25.74 -6.77 3.01
N GLU A 26 -25.27 -6.04 4.03
CA GLU A 26 -26.01 -5.82 5.28
C GLU A 26 -27.22 -4.90 5.10
N THR A 27 -27.09 -3.86 4.27
CA THR A 27 -28.15 -2.88 4.03
C THR A 27 -29.13 -3.28 2.92
N GLY A 28 -28.74 -4.24 2.06
CA GLY A 28 -29.50 -4.62 0.87
C GLY A 28 -29.40 -3.61 -0.29
N GLU A 29 -28.47 -2.66 -0.21
CA GLU A 29 -28.25 -1.66 -1.26
C GLU A 29 -27.38 -2.21 -2.40
N GLU A 30 -27.82 -2.04 -3.63
CA GLU A 30 -27.00 -2.34 -4.81
C GLU A 30 -26.16 -1.12 -5.20
N LYS A 31 -24.83 -1.27 -5.21
CA LYS A 31 -23.87 -0.21 -5.56
C LYS A 31 -22.79 -0.74 -6.50
N THR A 32 -22.36 0.10 -7.44
CA THR A 32 -21.13 -0.13 -8.21
C THR A 32 -19.94 0.42 -7.43
N ILE A 33 -18.97 -0.43 -7.13
CA ILE A 33 -17.75 -0.05 -6.41
C ILE A 33 -16.58 -0.04 -7.40
N VAL A 34 -15.91 1.10 -7.52
CA VAL A 34 -14.67 1.25 -8.29
C VAL A 34 -13.54 1.53 -7.32
N PHE A 35 -12.44 0.80 -7.46
CA PHE A 35 -11.25 0.97 -6.63
C PHE A 35 -9.99 1.09 -7.49
N GLY A 36 -8.95 1.71 -6.94
CA GLY A 36 -7.68 1.90 -7.62
C GLY A 36 -6.79 0.67 -7.54
N LEU A 37 -6.66 -0.07 -8.64
CA LEU A 37 -5.56 -1.01 -8.84
C LEU A 37 -4.39 -0.25 -9.47
N THR A 38 -3.61 0.42 -8.63
CA THR A 38 -2.60 1.41 -9.06
C THR A 38 -1.30 0.77 -9.52
N GLY A 39 -1.03 -0.49 -9.18
CA GLY A 39 0.20 -1.17 -9.52
C GLY A 39 0.07 -2.69 -9.53
N THR A 40 1.13 -3.33 -10.05
CA THR A 40 1.26 -4.79 -10.08
C THR A 40 2.28 -5.26 -9.06
N GLY A 41 1.97 -6.37 -8.37
CA GLY A 41 2.84 -6.98 -7.38
C GLY A 41 3.94 -7.85 -7.94
N TYR A 42 4.12 -7.94 -9.27
CA TYR A 42 5.13 -8.80 -9.88
C TYR A 42 6.57 -8.46 -9.43
N PHE A 43 6.84 -7.20 -9.13
CA PHE A 43 8.14 -6.76 -8.61
C PHE A 43 8.23 -6.82 -7.07
N ASP A 44 7.09 -7.03 -6.39
CA ASP A 44 6.98 -7.05 -4.93
C ASP A 44 6.89 -8.48 -4.36
N MET A 45 7.25 -9.49 -5.16
CA MET A 45 7.13 -10.90 -4.77
C MET A 45 7.93 -11.23 -3.50
N THR A 46 9.09 -10.60 -3.31
CA THR A 46 9.89 -10.76 -2.09
C THR A 46 9.15 -10.22 -0.85
N ALA A 47 8.47 -9.08 -0.97
CA ALA A 47 7.67 -8.52 0.13
C ALA A 47 6.47 -9.44 0.45
N TYR A 48 5.77 -9.92 -0.58
CA TYR A 48 4.69 -10.89 -0.40
C TYR A 48 5.17 -12.19 0.26
N GLN A 49 6.33 -12.70 -0.13
CA GLN A 49 6.92 -13.88 0.48
C GLN A 49 7.26 -13.64 1.95
N ALA A 50 7.97 -12.55 2.26
CA ALA A 50 8.36 -12.22 3.62
C ALA A 50 7.16 -12.06 4.56
N TYR A 51 6.09 -11.41 4.10
CA TYR A 51 4.84 -11.31 4.85
C TYR A 51 4.21 -12.70 5.09
N ARG A 52 4.13 -13.54 4.06
CA ARG A 52 3.55 -14.89 4.17
C ARG A 52 4.34 -15.84 5.06
N GLU A 53 5.66 -15.70 5.08
CA GLU A 53 6.57 -16.49 5.92
C GLU A 53 6.69 -15.93 7.34
N GLY A 54 6.12 -14.76 7.62
CA GLY A 54 6.24 -14.10 8.93
C GLY A 54 7.65 -13.58 9.23
N THR A 55 8.45 -13.36 8.19
CA THR A 55 9.84 -12.87 8.28
C THR A 55 9.96 -11.38 8.00
N MET A 56 8.87 -10.72 7.61
CA MET A 56 8.83 -9.26 7.43
C MET A 56 9.03 -8.56 8.78
N THR A 57 9.91 -7.56 8.79
CA THR A 57 10.26 -6.78 9.98
C THR A 57 10.16 -5.29 9.67
N ASP A 58 9.67 -4.51 10.64
CA ASP A 58 9.73 -3.06 10.54
C ASP A 58 11.17 -2.59 10.76
N TYR A 59 11.61 -1.67 9.90
CA TYR A 59 12.84 -0.92 10.11
C TYR A 59 12.49 0.52 10.47
N ILE A 60 12.95 0.97 11.63
CA ILE A 60 12.85 2.37 12.03
C ILE A 60 14.21 3.00 11.70
N PRO A 61 14.29 3.90 10.70
CA PRO A 61 15.54 4.57 10.37
C PRO A 61 16.08 5.37 11.56
N THR A 62 17.40 5.34 11.73
CA THR A 62 18.10 6.23 12.67
C THR A 62 18.21 7.64 12.10
N ASP A 63 18.53 8.62 12.95
CA ASP A 63 18.80 9.99 12.48
C ASP A 63 19.93 10.01 11.44
N GLU A 64 20.97 9.18 11.64
CA GLU A 64 22.11 9.03 10.73
C GLU A 64 21.68 8.50 9.34
N ASP A 65 20.74 7.54 9.28
CA ASP A 65 20.20 7.03 8.00
C ASP A 65 19.46 8.12 7.22
N LEU A 66 18.73 8.97 7.93
CA LEU A 66 17.91 10.04 7.35
C LEU A 66 18.76 11.22 6.86
N GLU A 67 19.84 11.54 7.56
CA GLU A 67 20.74 12.65 7.24
C GLU A 67 21.26 12.58 5.80
N GLU A 68 21.54 11.39 5.27
CA GLU A 68 21.99 11.23 3.89
C GLU A 68 20.92 11.67 2.89
N GLY A 69 19.67 11.24 3.09
CA GLY A 69 18.54 11.64 2.24
C GLY A 69 18.29 13.14 2.30
N PHE A 70 18.43 13.76 3.48
CA PHE A 70 18.21 15.19 3.68
C PHE A 70 19.18 16.08 2.91
N LYS A 71 20.40 15.60 2.59
CA LYS A 71 21.37 16.36 1.77
C LYS A 71 20.85 16.69 0.37
N TYR A 72 19.94 15.87 -0.17
CA TYR A 72 19.39 16.03 -1.50
C TYR A 72 18.06 16.83 -1.52
N ILE A 73 17.52 17.16 -0.34
CA ILE A 73 16.30 17.98 -0.26
C ILE A 73 16.71 19.44 -0.55
N PRO A 74 16.15 20.09 -1.59
CA PRO A 74 16.47 21.47 -1.88
C PRO A 74 15.97 22.37 -0.76
N LYS A 75 16.84 23.26 -0.27
CA LYS A 75 16.45 24.31 0.68
C LYS A 75 15.71 25.42 -0.07
N LEU A 76 14.46 25.66 0.31
CA LEU A 76 13.63 26.72 -0.25
C LEU A 76 13.60 27.90 0.72
N GLU A 77 14.02 29.08 0.26
CA GLU A 77 14.02 30.29 1.08
C GLU A 77 12.59 30.63 1.56
N GLY A 78 12.44 30.87 2.87
CA GLY A 78 11.18 31.28 3.49
C GLY A 78 10.22 30.16 3.90
N ILE A 79 10.58 28.89 3.67
CA ILE A 79 9.78 27.72 4.09
C ILE A 79 10.48 26.91 5.19
N GLN A 80 11.82 26.84 5.16
CA GLN A 80 12.67 26.12 6.11
C GLN A 80 13.63 27.06 6.82
#